data_AF-A0A1K2IR59-F1
#
_entry.id   AF-A0A1K2IR59-F1
#
_cell.length_a   1.000
_cell.length_b   1.000
_cell.length_c   1.000
_cell.angle_alpha   90.00
_cell.angle_beta   90.00
_cell.angle_gamma   90.00
#
_symmetry.space_group_name_H-M   'P 1'
#
loop_
_entity.id
_entity.type
_entity.pdbx_description
1 polymer ?
#
loop_
_entity_poly.entity_id
_entity_poly.type
_entity_poly.pdbx_seq_one_letter_code
_entity_poly.pdbx_strand_id
1 'polypeptide(L)'
;MGKESYIGGDYIETTGGDAKVFAGKSIVNSSADKFAQKGKEKGVSYNVSAPPPSLGSLDLIKIKINTTFDICHDEVDSFSEFKNFWVLEDKGKYYHWLSLRSNADDKNKPDPLPITLASTDNFVLTATFKTKAPMACKIRIKDANNKYVFKEQQHPKKNKDEEHELTFTCDTKPYKDTVQYFENFTLNFEYSEDGTNWVPMRSVKFCFYLTIGNPGYDQLSPSSGRGGEYTAEDGNRMIINKANSKESILETFLYLGCKFGKGSKNADEIMTNVFNHIKSLNVERARVKGAMGYWRNTSSLHASSMRYRGVRYLIKYGEARCGEWSSFLQDICKIQSDTLFGGKFDDFVIFPTGTTDSSGYKNSLFLVKEWTIKDPAAPVDIKQKAQDLKNVPLNLFWDHVFTKYGNKYFDPSYGLTSATTFANDDALLKDYSGKALSGILYGKIDPTNPVIDAIIYKPQAGKYIEPFNAYSLTPVQKNNYKYKTVVTNMQKELSKQVIPN
;
A
#
# COMPACT_ATOMS: atom_id res chain seq x y z
N MET A 1 -9.05 32.54 -39.51
CA MET A 1 -10.45 32.63 -39.04
C MET A 1 -11.18 31.38 -39.49
N GLY A 2 -11.66 30.58 -38.55
CA GLY A 2 -12.54 29.43 -38.77
C GLY A 2 -12.95 28.91 -37.40
N LYS A 3 -14.07 29.43 -36.90
CA LYS A 3 -14.57 29.17 -35.54
C LYS A 3 -15.00 27.71 -35.43
N GLU A 4 -14.30 26.92 -34.62
CA GLU A 4 -14.85 25.67 -34.09
C GLU A 4 -15.86 26.02 -33.00
N SER A 5 -17.12 25.65 -33.21
CA SER A 5 -18.18 25.76 -32.21
C SER A 5 -18.35 24.41 -31.54
N TYR A 6 -17.96 24.33 -30.27
CA TYR A 6 -18.34 23.25 -29.37
C TYR A 6 -19.85 23.28 -29.16
N ILE A 7 -20.54 22.20 -29.51
CA ILE A 7 -21.88 21.89 -29.02
C ILE A 7 -21.74 20.62 -28.20
N GLY A 8 -22.04 20.73 -26.90
CA GLY A 8 -21.86 19.67 -25.92
C GLY A 8 -22.94 18.60 -25.93
N GLY A 9 -22.62 17.52 -25.21
CA GLY A 9 -23.57 16.56 -24.66
C GLY A 9 -23.87 15.35 -25.55
N ASP A 10 -23.12 14.27 -25.36
CA ASP A 10 -23.65 13.06 -24.71
C ASP A 10 -22.57 11.97 -24.64
N TYR A 11 -22.20 11.63 -23.41
CA TYR A 11 -21.42 10.45 -23.10
C TYR A 11 -22.43 9.30 -22.93
N ILE A 12 -22.64 8.50 -23.97
CA ILE A 12 -23.44 7.27 -23.85
C ILE A 12 -22.48 6.16 -23.43
N GLU A 13 -22.50 5.82 -22.14
CA GLU A 13 -21.86 4.62 -21.62
C GLU A 13 -22.71 3.40 -22.03
N THR A 14 -22.11 2.48 -22.80
CA THR A 14 -22.74 1.20 -23.18
C THR A 14 -22.66 0.19 -22.04
N THR A 15 -23.35 0.46 -20.94
CA THR A 15 -23.72 -0.58 -19.96
C THR A 15 -25.22 -0.80 -20.06
N GLY A 16 -25.64 -2.06 -20.18
CA GLY A 16 -27.04 -2.45 -20.42
C GLY A 16 -27.97 -2.21 -19.23
N GLY A 17 -28.16 -0.95 -18.85
CA GLY A 17 -29.19 -0.48 -17.93
C GLY A 17 -30.24 0.34 -18.66
N ASP A 18 -31.50 0.24 -18.23
CA ASP A 18 -32.60 1.05 -18.74
C ASP A 18 -32.26 2.54 -18.68
N ALA A 19 -32.04 3.17 -19.84
CA ALA A 19 -31.88 4.61 -19.96
C ALA A 19 -33.22 5.31 -19.68
N LYS A 20 -33.47 5.67 -18.42
CA LYS A 20 -34.61 6.52 -18.04
C LYS A 20 -34.31 7.97 -18.38
N VAL A 21 -35.10 8.55 -19.30
CA VAL A 21 -34.98 9.94 -19.73
C VAL A 21 -35.85 10.84 -18.82
N PHE A 22 -35.24 11.83 -18.16
CA PHE A 22 -35.91 12.78 -17.25
C PHE A 22 -35.97 14.21 -17.81
N ALA A 23 -36.17 14.34 -19.12
CA ALA A 23 -36.33 15.64 -19.77
C ALA A 23 -37.76 16.15 -19.51
N GLY A 24 -37.94 17.02 -18.52
CA GLY A 24 -39.23 17.57 -18.09
C GLY A 24 -39.99 18.42 -19.14
N LYS A 25 -39.61 18.36 -20.43
CA LYS A 25 -40.31 18.91 -21.61
C LYS A 25 -39.94 18.08 -22.84
N SER A 26 -40.82 18.04 -23.85
CA SER A 26 -40.54 17.40 -25.15
C SER A 26 -39.20 17.90 -25.72
N ILE A 27 -38.28 16.98 -26.00
CA ILE A 27 -37.03 17.30 -26.69
C ILE A 27 -37.40 17.64 -28.14
N VAL A 28 -37.35 18.92 -28.50
CA VAL A 28 -37.52 19.37 -29.89
C VAL A 28 -36.20 19.14 -30.60
N ASN A 29 -36.15 18.12 -31.46
CA ASN A 29 -35.01 17.89 -32.35
C ASN A 29 -35.01 18.96 -33.45
N SER A 30 -34.28 20.06 -33.25
CA SER A 30 -34.11 21.14 -34.23
C SER A 30 -33.15 20.81 -35.38
N SER A 31 -32.61 19.58 -35.40
CA SER A 31 -31.68 19.06 -36.40
C SER A 31 -32.31 18.06 -37.38
N ALA A 32 -33.61 17.76 -37.25
CA ALA A 32 -34.34 16.87 -38.17
C ALA A 32 -34.27 17.33 -39.64
N ASP A 33 -34.22 18.65 -39.88
CA ASP A 33 -34.13 19.23 -41.22
C ASP A 33 -32.72 19.15 -41.84
N LYS A 34 -31.71 18.79 -41.04
CA LYS A 34 -30.30 18.74 -41.46
C LYS A 34 -29.72 17.33 -41.54
N PHE A 35 -30.35 16.35 -40.92
CA PHE A 35 -29.91 14.95 -40.94
C PHE A 35 -31.10 14.00 -40.98
N ALA A 36 -31.25 13.27 -42.11
CA ALA A 36 -32.21 12.19 -42.22
C ALA A 36 -31.74 10.98 -41.39
N GLN A 37 -32.35 10.73 -40.23
CA GLN A 37 -32.14 9.48 -39.49
C GLN A 37 -32.94 8.36 -40.17
N LYS A 38 -32.25 7.31 -40.64
CA LYS A 38 -32.89 6.08 -41.14
C LYS A 38 -33.43 5.25 -39.97
N GLY A 39 -34.57 5.67 -39.42
CA GLY A 39 -35.45 4.85 -38.60
C GLY A 39 -36.78 4.63 -39.33
N LYS A 40 -37.39 3.44 -39.20
CA LYS A 40 -38.72 3.16 -39.78
C LYS A 40 -39.74 4.20 -39.30
N GLU A 41 -40.58 4.67 -40.22
CA GLU A 41 -41.57 5.75 -40.09
C GLU A 41 -42.62 5.59 -38.96
N LYS A 42 -42.58 4.52 -38.17
CA LYS A 42 -43.40 4.34 -36.97
C LYS A 42 -42.62 3.54 -35.93
N GLY A 43 -42.28 4.18 -34.82
CA GLY A 43 -41.84 3.47 -33.61
C GLY A 43 -40.50 3.91 -33.03
N VAL A 44 -40.40 5.16 -32.58
CA VAL A 44 -39.65 5.43 -31.34
C VAL A 44 -40.71 5.62 -30.27
N SER A 45 -41.03 4.57 -29.52
CA SER A 45 -41.80 4.73 -28.28
C SER A 45 -40.84 5.33 -27.25
N TYR A 46 -40.88 6.64 -27.09
CA TYR A 46 -40.27 7.29 -25.94
C TYR A 46 -40.99 6.72 -24.71
N ASN A 47 -40.25 5.96 -23.90
CA ASN A 47 -40.73 5.47 -22.62
C ASN A 47 -41.37 6.65 -21.86
N VAL A 48 -42.51 6.38 -21.25
CA VAL A 48 -43.33 7.34 -20.50
C VAL A 48 -42.40 8.22 -19.65
N SER A 49 -42.42 9.52 -19.93
CA SER A 49 -41.70 10.53 -19.15
C SER A 49 -42.17 10.43 -17.70
N ALA A 50 -41.41 9.74 -16.86
CA ALA A 50 -41.60 9.82 -15.43
C ALA A 50 -41.15 11.22 -14.97
N PRO A 51 -41.82 11.83 -13.98
CA PRO A 51 -41.24 12.98 -13.30
C PRO A 51 -39.81 12.65 -12.89
N PRO A 52 -38.84 13.59 -12.98
CA PRO A 52 -37.55 13.38 -12.35
C PRO A 52 -37.81 12.94 -10.91
N PRO A 53 -37.07 11.94 -10.38
CA PRO A 53 -37.19 11.58 -8.98
C PRO A 53 -37.13 12.89 -8.20
N SER A 54 -38.13 13.12 -7.33
CA SER A 54 -38.07 14.24 -6.42
C SER A 54 -36.76 14.10 -5.67
N LEU A 55 -35.77 14.94 -6.01
CA LEU A 55 -34.59 15.15 -5.19
C LEU A 55 -35.18 15.74 -3.93
N GLY A 56 -35.43 14.89 -2.94
CA GLY A 56 -36.28 15.19 -1.80
C GLY A 56 -36.03 16.56 -1.17
N SER A 57 -36.93 16.98 -0.31
CA SER A 57 -36.87 18.29 0.35
C SER A 57 -35.67 18.46 1.30
N LEU A 58 -34.80 17.46 1.42
CA LEU A 58 -33.59 17.43 2.23
C LEU A 58 -32.39 17.01 1.36
N ASP A 59 -31.35 17.83 1.33
CA ASP A 59 -30.09 17.53 0.65
C ASP A 59 -29.01 17.15 1.68
N LEU A 60 -28.21 16.13 1.36
CA LEU A 60 -26.99 15.79 2.09
C LEU A 60 -25.81 16.60 1.54
N ILE A 61 -25.17 17.38 2.40
CA ILE A 61 -24.15 18.37 1.99
C ILE A 61 -22.73 17.87 2.22
N LYS A 62 -22.44 17.27 3.38
CA LYS A 62 -21.10 16.85 3.77
C LYS A 62 -21.13 15.79 4.86
N ILE A 63 -20.08 14.97 4.92
CA ILE A 63 -19.91 13.91 5.93
C ILE A 63 -18.52 14.01 6.56
N LYS A 64 -18.49 13.95 7.89
CA LYS A 64 -17.28 13.74 8.69
C LYS A 64 -17.37 12.39 9.39
N ILE A 65 -16.47 11.47 9.07
CA ILE A 65 -16.30 10.21 9.80
C ILE A 65 -15.54 10.51 11.09
N ASN A 66 -16.02 9.96 12.21
CA ASN A 66 -15.33 10.05 13.49
C ASN A 66 -14.29 8.94 13.58
N THR A 67 -13.10 9.22 13.06
CA THR A 67 -11.92 8.35 13.11
C THR A 67 -10.83 8.99 13.95
N THR A 68 -10.02 8.16 14.62
CA THR A 68 -8.79 8.56 15.32
C THR A 68 -7.67 8.91 14.33
N PHE A 69 -7.55 8.16 13.24
CA PHE A 69 -6.50 8.30 12.24
C PHE A 69 -7.05 8.86 10.94
N ASP A 70 -6.34 9.83 10.37
CA ASP A 70 -6.50 10.21 8.98
C ASP A 70 -5.61 9.32 8.09
N ILE A 71 -5.77 9.44 6.78
CA ILE A 71 -4.95 8.74 5.79
C ILE A 71 -4.31 9.79 4.88
N CYS A 72 -3.08 9.53 4.45
CA CYS A 72 -2.34 10.41 3.57
C CYS A 72 -1.68 9.66 2.42
N HIS A 73 -1.35 10.39 1.36
CA HIS A 73 -0.60 9.88 0.21
C HIS A 73 0.82 9.49 0.63
N ASP A 74 1.38 8.54 -0.10
CA ASP A 74 2.72 8.00 0.11
C ASP A 74 3.85 9.06 0.02
N GLU A 75 3.61 10.13 -0.72
CA GLU A 75 4.55 11.24 -0.94
C GLU A 75 4.51 12.32 0.15
N VAL A 76 3.62 12.25 1.15
CA VAL A 76 3.58 13.28 2.20
C VAL A 76 4.90 13.31 2.96
N ASP A 77 5.66 14.39 2.84
CA ASP A 77 6.89 14.59 3.62
C ASP A 77 6.63 15.33 4.95
N SER A 78 5.67 16.27 4.97
CA SER A 78 5.26 16.97 6.20
C SER A 78 3.84 17.56 6.09
N PHE A 79 3.32 18.11 7.19
CA PHE A 79 2.01 18.76 7.20
C PHE A 79 1.90 19.97 6.23
N SER A 80 3.01 20.59 5.81
CA SER A 80 2.97 21.65 4.80
C SER A 80 2.40 21.19 3.45
N GLU A 81 2.27 19.88 3.26
CA GLU A 81 1.73 19.27 2.04
C GLU A 81 0.25 18.85 2.20
N PHE A 82 -0.59 19.73 2.73
CA PHE A 82 -2.03 19.46 2.95
C PHE A 82 -2.74 18.83 1.73
N LYS A 83 -2.37 19.22 0.51
CA LYS A 83 -2.89 18.65 -0.74
C LYS A 83 -2.75 17.13 -0.87
N ASN A 84 -1.79 16.55 -0.15
CA ASN A 84 -1.45 15.13 -0.14
C ASN A 84 -2.12 14.37 1.03
N PHE A 85 -2.96 15.03 1.85
CA PHE A 85 -3.82 14.39 2.85
C PHE A 85 -5.19 14.07 2.26
N TRP A 86 -5.75 12.93 2.66
CA TRP A 86 -7.03 12.43 2.14
C TRP A 86 -8.24 12.93 2.94
N VAL A 87 -8.31 14.24 3.10
CA VAL A 87 -9.43 14.97 3.72
C VAL A 87 -9.81 16.14 2.83
N LEU A 88 -11.07 16.60 2.89
CA LEU A 88 -11.58 17.73 2.10
C LEU A 88 -11.80 18.94 2.99
N GLU A 89 -11.56 20.14 2.49
CA GLU A 89 -11.75 21.39 3.22
C GLU A 89 -13.02 22.13 2.75
N ASP A 90 -13.88 22.53 3.70
CA ASP A 90 -14.98 23.45 3.48
C ASP A 90 -14.97 24.50 4.60
N LYS A 91 -14.62 25.75 4.24
CA LYS A 91 -14.60 26.92 5.13
C LYS A 91 -13.75 26.69 6.40
N GLY A 92 -12.53 26.18 6.24
CA GLY A 92 -11.61 25.89 7.36
C GLY A 92 -11.97 24.66 8.20
N LYS A 93 -12.95 23.86 7.78
CA LYS A 93 -13.32 22.59 8.42
C LYS A 93 -13.05 21.40 7.50
N TYR A 94 -12.84 20.23 8.08
CA TYR A 94 -12.38 19.03 7.36
C TYR A 94 -13.39 17.89 7.35
N TYR A 95 -13.57 17.29 6.18
CA TYR A 95 -14.61 16.31 5.88
C TYR A 95 -14.04 15.14 5.05
N HIS A 96 -14.74 14.01 5.06
CA HIS A 96 -14.38 12.82 4.28
C HIS A 96 -15.23 12.69 3.02
N TRP A 97 -16.25 13.53 2.90
CA TRP A 97 -17.06 13.66 1.70
C TRP A 97 -17.74 15.02 1.66
N LEU A 98 -17.77 15.63 0.47
CA LEU A 98 -18.47 16.88 0.18
C LEU A 98 -19.34 16.68 -1.06
N SER A 99 -20.56 17.21 -1.01
CA SER A 99 -21.46 17.26 -2.18
C SER A 99 -20.89 18.10 -3.32
N LEU A 100 -20.11 19.13 -2.97
CA LEU A 100 -19.38 20.02 -3.86
C LEU A 100 -18.00 20.34 -3.26
N ARG A 101 -16.92 20.09 -4.00
CA ARG A 101 -15.54 20.45 -3.62
C ARG A 101 -15.20 21.84 -4.15
N SER A 102 -15.38 22.86 -3.32
CA SER A 102 -15.13 24.26 -3.69
C SER A 102 -13.65 24.65 -3.59
N ASN A 103 -12.88 24.03 -2.70
CA ASN A 103 -11.44 24.22 -2.62
C ASN A 103 -10.75 23.61 -3.87
N ALA A 104 -9.82 24.37 -4.47
CA ALA A 104 -9.05 23.94 -5.62
C ALA A 104 -8.13 22.74 -5.32
N ASP A 105 -7.56 22.66 -4.12
CA ASP A 105 -6.66 21.58 -3.70
C ASP A 105 -7.40 20.24 -3.55
N ASP A 106 -8.72 20.27 -3.39
CA ASP A 106 -9.56 19.07 -3.27
C ASP A 106 -9.91 18.43 -4.61
N LYS A 107 -9.70 19.14 -5.73
CA LYS A 107 -10.09 18.67 -7.07
C LYS A 107 -9.34 17.42 -7.51
N ASN A 108 -8.08 17.29 -7.12
CA ASN A 108 -7.22 16.18 -7.53
C ASN A 108 -7.20 15.02 -6.51
N LYS A 109 -7.84 15.19 -5.36
CA LYS A 109 -7.94 14.13 -4.34
C LYS A 109 -8.85 13.01 -4.86
N PRO A 110 -8.58 11.74 -4.50
CA PRO A 110 -9.33 10.61 -5.04
C PRO A 110 -10.83 10.68 -4.69
N ASP A 111 -11.63 10.01 -5.51
CA ASP A 111 -13.03 9.71 -5.23
C ASP A 111 -13.27 8.22 -5.56
N PRO A 112 -13.68 7.37 -4.60
CA PRO A 112 -13.95 7.69 -3.21
C PRO A 112 -12.69 8.00 -2.38
N LEU A 113 -12.83 8.85 -1.36
CA LEU A 113 -11.76 9.10 -0.39
C LEU A 113 -11.53 7.89 0.52
N PRO A 114 -10.27 7.61 0.89
CA PRO A 114 -9.95 6.58 1.86
C PRO A 114 -10.28 7.00 3.29
N ILE A 115 -10.80 6.06 4.08
CA ILE A 115 -11.05 6.20 5.52
C ILE A 115 -10.59 4.93 6.25
N THR A 116 -10.22 5.06 7.52
CA THR A 116 -9.82 3.92 8.37
C THR A 116 -10.61 3.91 9.68
N LEU A 117 -10.92 2.73 10.19
CA LEU A 117 -11.44 2.49 11.54
C LEU A 117 -10.89 1.16 12.07
N ALA A 118 -10.79 1.03 13.40
CA ALA A 118 -10.59 -0.29 13.99
C ALA A 118 -11.91 -1.09 13.96
N SER A 119 -11.82 -2.40 13.74
CA SER A 119 -12.99 -3.29 13.70
C SER A 119 -13.74 -3.37 15.04
N THR A 120 -13.05 -3.00 16.11
CA THR A 120 -13.56 -2.92 17.49
C THR A 120 -14.30 -1.63 17.79
N ASP A 121 -14.18 -0.59 16.95
CA ASP A 121 -14.79 0.71 17.18
C ASP A 121 -16.25 0.74 16.73
N ASN A 122 -17.02 1.65 17.31
CA ASN A 122 -18.33 1.97 16.74
C ASN A 122 -18.12 2.82 15.50
N PHE A 123 -18.87 2.54 14.43
CA PHE A 123 -18.88 3.44 13.28
C PHE A 123 -19.75 4.65 13.63
N VAL A 124 -19.09 5.79 13.85
CA VAL A 124 -19.75 7.08 14.11
C VAL A 124 -19.43 8.07 12.98
N LEU A 125 -20.45 8.78 12.51
CA LEU A 125 -20.28 9.87 11.54
C LEU A 125 -21.20 11.05 11.86
N THR A 126 -20.79 12.24 11.47
CA THR A 126 -21.62 13.43 11.46
C THR A 126 -21.93 13.81 10.01
N ALA A 127 -23.21 13.96 9.69
CA ALA A 127 -23.68 14.39 8.38
C ALA A 127 -24.37 15.75 8.49
N THR A 128 -24.06 16.64 7.56
CA THR A 128 -24.74 17.94 7.45
C THR A 128 -25.78 17.88 6.35
N PHE A 129 -26.98 18.33 6.67
CA PHE A 129 -28.11 18.41 5.76
C PHE A 129 -28.54 19.85 5.53
N LYS A 130 -29.24 20.08 4.43
CA LYS A 130 -29.82 21.37 4.08
C LYS A 130 -31.23 21.15 3.55
N THR A 131 -32.22 21.82 4.15
CA THR A 131 -33.62 21.69 3.72
C THR A 131 -33.95 22.68 2.60
N LYS A 132 -34.77 22.23 1.64
CA LYS A 132 -35.33 23.08 0.57
C LYS A 132 -36.58 23.84 1.04
N ALA A 133 -37.24 23.34 2.07
CA ALA A 133 -38.41 23.93 2.72
C ALA A 133 -38.50 23.49 4.19
N PRO A 134 -39.23 24.22 5.06
CA PRO A 134 -39.36 23.85 6.47
C PRO A 134 -39.98 22.47 6.69
N MET A 135 -39.18 21.51 7.16
CA MET A 135 -39.64 20.15 7.44
C MET A 135 -38.93 19.49 8.61
N ALA A 136 -39.67 18.62 9.31
CA ALA A 136 -39.13 17.65 10.25
C ALA A 136 -39.25 16.26 9.64
N CYS A 137 -38.24 15.42 9.80
CA CYS A 137 -38.25 14.06 9.27
C CYS A 137 -37.33 13.16 10.08
N LYS A 138 -37.50 11.85 9.95
CA LYS A 138 -36.51 10.87 10.42
C LYS A 138 -35.53 10.57 9.31
N ILE A 139 -34.28 10.33 9.67
CA ILE A 139 -33.22 9.93 8.75
C ILE A 139 -32.65 8.60 9.22
N ARG A 140 -32.44 7.69 8.27
CA ARG A 140 -31.74 6.43 8.51
C ARG A 140 -30.61 6.24 7.51
N ILE A 141 -29.59 5.50 7.94
CA ILE A 141 -28.41 5.21 7.13
C ILE A 141 -28.14 3.72 7.21
N LYS A 142 -27.89 3.11 6.05
CA LYS A 142 -27.47 1.71 5.95
C LYS A 142 -26.38 1.59 4.91
N ASP A 143 -25.44 0.66 5.09
CA ASP A 143 -24.58 0.28 3.98
C ASP A 143 -25.35 -0.52 2.92
N ALA A 144 -24.76 -0.67 1.74
CA ALA A 144 -25.39 -1.40 0.63
C ALA A 144 -25.76 -2.86 0.96
N ASN A 145 -25.10 -3.48 1.94
CA ASN A 145 -25.34 -4.87 2.34
C ASN A 145 -26.16 -5.02 3.62
N ASN A 146 -26.68 -3.92 4.19
CA ASN A 146 -27.41 -3.89 5.46
C ASN A 146 -26.65 -4.54 6.65
N LYS A 147 -25.32 -4.48 6.63
CA LYS A 147 -24.44 -4.93 7.72
C LYS A 147 -24.17 -3.82 8.72
N TYR A 148 -23.97 -2.59 8.26
CA TYR A 148 -23.87 -1.40 9.08
C TYR A 148 -25.21 -0.68 9.03
N VAL A 149 -25.98 -0.78 10.11
CA VAL A 149 -27.28 -0.11 10.26
C VAL A 149 -27.15 0.91 11.39
N PHE A 150 -27.23 2.19 11.04
CA PHE A 150 -27.07 3.28 11.99
C PHE A 150 -28.39 3.55 12.71
N LYS A 151 -28.29 3.99 13.96
CA LYS A 151 -29.44 4.49 14.72
C LYS A 151 -30.10 5.65 13.97
N GLU A 152 -31.41 5.56 13.79
CA GLU A 152 -32.20 6.62 13.18
C GLU A 152 -32.05 7.93 13.97
N GLN A 153 -32.04 9.05 13.27
CA GLN A 153 -31.98 10.38 13.86
C GLN A 153 -33.22 11.17 13.50
N GLN A 154 -33.71 11.98 14.45
CA GLN A 154 -34.76 12.94 14.19
C GLN A 154 -34.13 14.24 13.68
N HIS A 155 -34.44 14.61 12.44
CA HIS A 155 -34.14 15.93 11.92
C HIS A 155 -35.23 16.92 12.41
N PRO A 156 -34.85 18.01 13.10
CA PRO A 156 -35.81 19.00 13.59
C PRO A 156 -36.38 19.83 12.44
N LYS A 157 -37.46 20.56 12.69
CA LYS A 157 -38.00 21.51 11.72
C LYS A 157 -37.00 22.66 11.52
N LYS A 158 -36.35 22.74 10.37
CA LYS A 158 -35.35 23.76 10.03
C LYS A 158 -35.79 24.66 8.89
N ASN A 159 -35.38 25.92 8.94
CA ASN A 159 -35.73 26.88 7.88
C ASN A 159 -35.04 26.50 6.57
N LYS A 160 -35.61 26.98 5.46
CA LYS A 160 -35.02 26.78 4.13
C LYS A 160 -33.57 27.24 4.12
N ASP A 161 -32.72 26.47 3.46
CA ASP A 161 -31.29 26.71 3.28
C ASP A 161 -30.42 26.69 4.56
N GLU A 162 -31.00 26.35 5.72
CA GLU A 162 -30.26 26.20 6.96
C GLU A 162 -29.48 24.86 6.98
N GLU A 163 -28.16 24.92 7.21
CA GLU A 163 -27.33 23.72 7.43
C GLU A 163 -27.57 23.17 8.84
N HIS A 164 -27.77 21.87 8.95
CA HIS A 164 -27.95 21.20 10.23
C HIS A 164 -27.14 19.90 10.31
N GLU A 165 -26.44 19.71 11.41
CA GLU A 165 -25.59 18.54 11.65
C GLU A 165 -26.32 17.52 12.53
N LEU A 166 -26.29 16.25 12.11
CA LEU A 166 -26.76 15.12 12.90
C LEU A 166 -25.64 14.08 12.99
N THR A 167 -25.47 13.50 14.17
CA THR A 167 -24.50 12.44 14.42
C THR A 167 -25.22 11.09 14.43
N PHE A 168 -24.68 10.15 13.66
CA PHE A 168 -25.20 8.80 13.52
C PHE A 168 -24.17 7.82 14.08
N THR A 169 -24.67 6.87 14.86
CA THR A 169 -23.86 5.81 15.45
C THR A 169 -24.42 4.47 15.01
N CYS A 170 -23.55 3.62 14.47
CA CYS A 170 -23.82 2.21 14.22
C CYS A 170 -23.22 1.40 15.36
N ASP A 171 -24.09 0.84 16.21
CA ASP A 171 -23.67 -0.01 17.32
C ASP A 171 -23.28 -1.41 16.85
N THR A 172 -23.77 -1.84 15.69
CA THR A 172 -23.44 -3.16 15.13
C THR A 172 -22.01 -3.14 14.60
N LYS A 173 -21.19 -4.09 15.05
CA LYS A 173 -19.80 -4.32 14.60
C LYS A 173 -19.75 -5.62 13.77
N PRO A 174 -20.28 -5.60 12.52
CA PRO A 174 -20.46 -6.82 11.72
C PRO A 174 -19.15 -7.55 11.40
N TYR A 175 -18.00 -6.86 11.49
CA TYR A 175 -16.68 -7.39 11.19
C TYR A 175 -15.73 -7.29 12.39
N LYS A 176 -16.27 -7.30 13.62
CA LYS A 176 -15.46 -7.23 14.84
C LYS A 176 -14.33 -8.27 14.82
N ASP A 177 -13.14 -7.85 15.25
CA ASP A 177 -11.93 -8.67 15.36
C ASP A 177 -11.53 -9.29 14.00
N THR A 178 -11.81 -8.59 12.90
CA THR A 178 -11.50 -9.04 11.54
C THR A 178 -10.98 -7.88 10.68
N VAL A 179 -9.92 -8.14 9.90
CA VAL A 179 -9.43 -7.19 8.89
C VAL A 179 -10.40 -7.14 7.70
N GLN A 180 -10.77 -5.95 7.22
CA GLN A 180 -11.57 -5.81 6.00
C GLN A 180 -11.05 -4.70 5.09
N TYR A 181 -11.34 -4.88 3.80
CA TYR A 181 -11.12 -3.87 2.76
C TYR A 181 -12.33 -3.80 1.84
N PHE A 182 -12.80 -2.56 1.65
CA PHE A 182 -13.87 -2.22 0.72
C PHE A 182 -13.40 -1.09 -0.18
N GLU A 183 -13.18 -1.39 -1.45
CA GLU A 183 -12.82 -0.37 -2.45
C GLU A 183 -13.93 0.67 -2.63
N ASN A 184 -15.20 0.24 -2.53
CA ASN A 184 -16.39 1.07 -2.73
C ASN A 184 -17.42 0.83 -1.61
N PHE A 185 -17.07 1.14 -0.37
CA PHE A 185 -18.02 1.10 0.75
C PHE A 185 -19.07 2.20 0.57
N THR A 186 -20.33 1.82 0.41
CA THR A 186 -21.43 2.75 0.10
C THR A 186 -22.37 2.88 1.28
N LEU A 187 -22.63 4.10 1.73
CA LEU A 187 -23.68 4.46 2.67
C LEU A 187 -24.88 5.03 1.92
N ASN A 188 -26.05 4.43 2.13
CA ASN A 188 -27.33 4.87 1.58
C ASN A 188 -28.08 5.65 2.66
N PHE A 189 -28.46 6.88 2.32
CA PHE A 189 -29.25 7.74 3.18
C PHE A 189 -30.70 7.71 2.71
N GLU A 190 -31.63 7.64 3.65
CA GLU A 190 -33.06 7.75 3.39
C GLU A 190 -33.69 8.65 4.46
N TYR A 191 -34.74 9.39 4.09
CA TYR A 191 -35.52 10.15 5.04
C TYR A 191 -37.01 9.79 4.96
N SER A 192 -37.74 10.05 6.04
CA SER A 192 -39.19 9.82 6.13
C SER A 192 -39.87 10.94 6.90
N GLU A 193 -40.89 11.54 6.30
CA GLU A 193 -41.69 12.61 6.93
C GLU A 193 -42.76 12.05 7.86
N ASP A 194 -43.31 10.88 7.56
CA ASP A 194 -44.35 10.19 8.34
C ASP A 194 -43.80 9.06 9.24
N GLY A 195 -42.50 8.76 9.14
CA GLY A 195 -41.82 7.68 9.86
C GLY A 195 -42.05 6.29 9.29
N THR A 196 -42.77 6.14 8.18
CA THR A 196 -43.14 4.85 7.57
C THR A 196 -42.72 4.74 6.10
N ASN A 197 -42.93 5.79 5.31
CA ASN A 197 -42.54 5.88 3.91
C ASN A 197 -41.15 6.50 3.81
N TRP A 198 -40.19 5.74 3.28
CA TRP A 198 -38.79 6.15 3.19
C TRP A 198 -38.43 6.55 1.76
N VAL A 199 -37.88 7.75 1.62
CA VAL A 199 -37.44 8.34 0.36
C VAL A 199 -35.91 8.28 0.28
N PRO A 200 -35.34 7.73 -0.80
CA PRO A 200 -33.89 7.68 -0.96
C PRO A 200 -33.29 9.08 -1.14
N MET A 201 -32.14 9.28 -0.52
CA MET A 201 -31.28 10.45 -0.69
C MET A 201 -30.01 10.05 -1.45
N ARG A 202 -29.05 10.97 -1.53
CA ARG A 202 -27.74 10.72 -2.14
C ARG A 202 -26.97 9.67 -1.33
N SER A 203 -26.52 8.62 -2.01
CA SER A 203 -25.54 7.68 -1.45
C SER A 203 -24.13 8.23 -1.51
N VAL A 204 -23.31 7.85 -0.53
CA VAL A 204 -21.92 8.28 -0.42
C VAL A 204 -20.99 7.08 -0.44
N LYS A 205 -19.85 7.20 -1.12
CA LYS A 205 -18.84 6.14 -1.26
C LYS A 205 -17.54 6.50 -0.54
N PHE A 206 -16.92 5.50 0.06
CA PHE A 206 -15.61 5.56 0.69
C PHE A 206 -14.76 4.36 0.27
N CYS A 207 -13.44 4.55 0.20
CA CYS A 207 -12.51 3.43 0.24
C CYS A 207 -12.26 3.11 1.72
N PHE A 208 -12.80 2.01 2.22
CA PHE A 208 -12.85 1.73 3.65
C PHE A 208 -11.84 0.65 4.03
N TYR A 209 -10.85 1.04 4.83
CA TYR A 209 -9.88 0.17 5.48
C TYR A 209 -10.36 -0.12 6.91
N LEU A 210 -10.54 -1.39 7.25
CA LEU A 210 -10.89 -1.81 8.60
C LEU A 210 -9.73 -2.65 9.15
N THR A 211 -9.00 -2.08 10.10
CA THR A 211 -7.93 -2.80 10.81
C THR A 211 -8.54 -3.72 11.87
N ILE A 212 -7.84 -4.80 12.23
CA ILE A 212 -8.37 -5.74 13.23
C ILE A 212 -8.52 -5.08 14.61
N GLY A 213 -7.58 -4.22 14.99
CA GLY A 213 -7.63 -3.41 16.21
C GLY A 213 -7.19 -1.97 15.96
N ASN A 214 -6.94 -1.22 17.03
CA ASN A 214 -6.40 0.13 16.94
C ASN A 214 -5.05 0.12 16.20
N PRO A 215 -4.86 0.89 15.11
CA PRO A 215 -3.62 0.85 14.33
C PRO A 215 -2.35 1.05 15.17
N GLY A 216 -1.35 0.18 14.98
CA GLY A 216 -0.05 0.21 15.66
C GLY A 216 0.89 1.30 15.15
N TYR A 217 0.39 2.53 15.08
CA TYR A 217 1.07 3.69 14.49
C TYR A 217 2.43 3.99 15.14
N ASP A 218 2.52 3.93 16.47
CA ASP A 218 3.76 4.18 17.22
C ASP A 218 4.79 3.04 17.15
N GLN A 219 4.41 1.90 16.56
CA GLN A 219 5.25 0.70 16.49
C GLN A 219 6.04 0.57 15.19
N LEU A 220 5.77 1.43 14.21
CA LEU A 220 6.41 1.39 12.91
C LEU A 220 7.93 1.53 13.03
N SER A 221 8.70 0.85 12.19
CA SER A 221 10.16 0.85 12.30
C SER A 221 10.73 2.26 12.13
N PRO A 222 11.61 2.75 13.03
CA PRO A 222 12.23 4.06 12.87
C PRO A 222 13.29 4.02 11.77
N SER A 223 13.61 5.18 11.18
CA SER A 223 14.84 5.32 10.40
C SER A 223 16.06 5.29 11.33
N SER A 224 17.00 4.35 11.14
CA SER A 224 18.20 4.28 11.97
C SER A 224 19.27 5.26 11.48
N GLY A 225 19.05 6.56 11.69
CA GLY A 225 20.01 7.61 11.34
C GLY A 225 21.07 7.79 12.43
N ARG A 226 22.15 7.00 12.43
CA ARG A 226 23.42 7.41 13.06
C ARG A 226 24.42 7.79 11.97
N GLY A 227 24.40 9.06 11.58
CA GLY A 227 25.46 9.81 10.90
C GLY A 227 25.92 9.28 9.53
N GLY A 228 25.62 10.03 8.47
CA GLY A 228 26.28 9.92 7.15
C GLY A 228 25.31 9.93 5.96
N GLU A 229 25.36 11.01 5.18
CA GLU A 229 24.81 11.26 3.83
C GLU A 229 23.29 11.17 3.58
N TYR A 230 22.50 10.45 4.38
CA TYR A 230 21.03 10.45 4.28
C TYR A 230 20.41 11.06 5.54
N THR A 231 20.46 12.39 5.64
CA THR A 231 19.84 13.13 6.74
C THR A 231 18.33 13.25 6.50
N ALA A 232 17.54 12.69 7.41
CA ALA A 232 16.19 13.16 7.78
C ALA A 232 15.04 13.03 6.77
N GLU A 233 14.87 11.89 6.08
CA GLU A 233 13.50 11.43 5.79
C GLU A 233 12.99 10.66 7.02
N ASP A 234 12.67 11.40 8.09
CA ASP A 234 12.45 10.93 9.47
C ASP A 234 11.21 10.03 9.63
N GLY A 235 11.35 8.79 9.13
CA GLY A 235 11.05 7.57 9.87
C GLY A 235 9.63 7.40 10.39
N ASN A 236 8.70 7.12 9.49
CA ASN A 236 7.43 6.39 9.68
C ASN A 236 6.40 6.83 10.75
N ARG A 237 6.76 7.52 11.84
CA ARG A 237 5.95 7.56 13.07
C ARG A 237 5.15 8.84 13.31
N MET A 238 5.38 9.94 12.60
CA MET A 238 4.90 11.26 13.06
C MET A 238 4.35 12.16 11.94
N ILE A 239 3.50 11.61 11.06
CA ILE A 239 2.70 12.45 10.15
C ILE A 239 1.47 12.92 10.93
N ILE A 240 1.56 14.12 11.48
CA ILE A 240 0.41 14.75 12.15
C ILE A 240 -0.23 15.73 11.19
N ASN A 241 -1.51 15.53 10.90
CA ASN A 241 -2.37 16.50 10.27
C ASN A 241 -2.60 17.66 11.26
N LYS A 242 -1.78 18.73 11.22
CA LYS A 242 -1.89 19.85 12.18
C LYS A 242 -3.19 20.64 12.03
N ALA A 243 -3.93 20.48 10.94
CA ALA A 243 -5.22 21.14 10.73
C ALA A 243 -6.30 20.60 11.68
N ASN A 244 -6.20 19.33 12.08
CA ASN A 244 -7.14 18.69 12.99
C ASN A 244 -6.47 17.90 14.14
N SER A 245 -5.15 18.03 14.26
CA SER A 245 -4.28 17.38 15.25
C SER A 245 -4.35 15.86 15.26
N LYS A 246 -4.68 15.23 14.13
CA LYS A 246 -4.73 13.77 14.03
C LYS A 246 -3.47 13.18 13.43
N GLU A 247 -3.14 11.98 13.88
CA GLU A 247 -2.14 11.13 13.25
C GLU A 247 -2.64 10.64 11.88
N SER A 248 -1.73 10.49 10.94
CA SER A 248 -2.03 10.09 9.57
C SER A 248 -1.21 8.88 9.16
N ILE A 249 -1.90 7.86 8.66
CA ILE A 249 -1.26 6.63 8.18
C ILE A 249 -1.05 6.75 6.67
N LEU A 250 0.09 6.26 6.17
CA LEU A 250 0.32 6.14 4.73
C LEU A 250 -0.64 5.14 4.13
N GLU A 251 -1.30 5.53 3.04
CA GLU A 251 -2.32 4.70 2.42
C GLU A 251 -1.79 3.33 2.01
N THR A 252 -0.55 3.23 1.50
CA THR A 252 0.00 1.92 1.09
C THR A 252 0.06 0.90 2.22
N PHE A 253 0.32 1.29 3.47
CA PHE A 253 0.34 0.34 4.60
C PHE A 253 -1.06 -0.24 4.85
N LEU A 254 -2.08 0.63 4.87
CA LEU A 254 -3.48 0.20 5.04
C LEU A 254 -3.96 -0.60 3.83
N TYR A 255 -3.62 -0.16 2.62
CA TYR A 255 -3.99 -0.84 1.39
C TYR A 255 -3.45 -2.26 1.35
N LEU A 256 -2.16 -2.46 1.54
CA LEU A 256 -1.57 -3.79 1.51
C LEU A 256 -2.07 -4.65 2.68
N GLY A 257 -2.10 -4.10 3.88
CA GLY A 257 -2.52 -4.82 5.08
C GLY A 257 -3.99 -5.23 5.04
N CYS A 258 -4.89 -4.32 4.71
CA CYS A 258 -6.32 -4.60 4.69
C CYS A 258 -6.78 -5.35 3.44
N LYS A 259 -6.24 -5.04 2.25
CA LYS A 259 -6.65 -5.72 1.01
C LYS A 259 -6.20 -7.18 1.00
N PHE A 260 -4.94 -7.44 1.36
CA PHE A 260 -4.38 -8.79 1.33
C PHE A 260 -4.57 -9.53 2.65
N GLY A 261 -4.75 -8.84 3.77
CA GLY A 261 -5.15 -9.44 5.04
C GLY A 261 -6.67 -9.61 5.21
N LYS A 262 -7.49 -9.26 4.21
CA LYS A 262 -8.96 -9.30 4.30
C LYS A 262 -9.47 -10.65 4.82
N GLY A 263 -10.32 -10.61 5.83
CA GLY A 263 -10.92 -11.78 6.48
C GLY A 263 -10.07 -12.40 7.59
N SER A 264 -8.83 -11.95 7.77
CA SER A 264 -7.95 -12.46 8.83
C SER A 264 -8.43 -12.03 10.22
N LYS A 265 -8.31 -12.93 11.19
CA LYS A 265 -8.82 -12.76 12.57
C LYS A 265 -7.74 -12.80 13.65
N ASN A 266 -6.49 -13.03 13.26
CA ASN A 266 -5.36 -13.08 14.18
C ASN A 266 -4.05 -12.71 13.47
N ALA A 267 -2.99 -12.51 14.27
CA ALA A 267 -1.68 -12.10 13.77
C ALA A 267 -1.08 -13.08 12.74
N ASP A 268 -1.24 -14.39 12.94
CA ASP A 268 -0.66 -15.42 12.07
C ASP A 268 -1.33 -15.43 10.69
N GLU A 269 -2.66 -15.30 10.65
CA GLU A 269 -3.42 -15.18 9.40
C GLU A 269 -3.05 -13.91 8.64
N ILE A 270 -2.97 -12.76 9.33
CA ILE A 270 -2.58 -11.48 8.73
C ILE A 270 -1.18 -11.61 8.12
N MET A 271 -0.20 -12.07 8.91
CA MET A 271 1.18 -12.24 8.46
C MET A 271 1.27 -13.15 7.24
N THR A 272 0.60 -14.30 7.27
CA THR A 272 0.61 -15.27 6.17
C THR A 272 -0.04 -14.70 4.91
N ASN A 273 -1.21 -14.08 5.04
CA ASN A 273 -1.97 -13.58 3.91
C ASN A 273 -1.30 -12.37 3.24
N VAL A 274 -0.78 -11.44 4.04
CA VAL A 274 0.03 -10.30 3.53
C VAL A 274 1.30 -10.82 2.85
N PHE A 275 2.00 -11.76 3.48
CA PHE A 275 3.21 -12.31 2.87
C PHE A 275 2.93 -13.09 1.58
N ASN A 276 1.80 -13.79 1.47
CA ASN A 276 1.43 -14.48 0.23
C ASN A 276 1.32 -13.53 -0.97
N HIS A 277 0.85 -12.29 -0.74
CA HIS A 277 0.91 -11.26 -1.78
C HIS A 277 2.36 -10.84 -2.08
N ILE A 278 3.15 -10.54 -1.04
CA ILE A 278 4.55 -10.09 -1.20
C ILE A 278 5.41 -11.15 -1.91
N LYS A 279 5.18 -12.43 -1.62
CA LYS A 279 5.82 -13.60 -2.24
C LYS A 279 5.64 -13.66 -3.76
N SER A 280 4.64 -12.97 -4.32
CA SER A 280 4.46 -12.85 -5.78
C SER A 280 5.55 -12.02 -6.47
N LEU A 281 6.38 -11.30 -5.69
CA LEU A 281 7.48 -10.46 -6.17
C LEU A 281 7.04 -9.29 -7.06
N ASN A 282 5.77 -8.88 -6.96
CA ASN A 282 5.20 -7.81 -7.77
C ASN A 282 4.30 -6.90 -6.91
N VAL A 283 4.85 -6.40 -5.81
CA VAL A 283 4.13 -5.55 -4.86
C VAL A 283 4.02 -4.13 -5.41
N GLU A 284 2.81 -3.59 -5.43
CA GLU A 284 2.53 -2.22 -5.88
C GLU A 284 2.06 -1.36 -4.72
N ARG A 285 2.33 -0.05 -4.81
CA ARG A 285 1.81 0.95 -3.88
C ARG A 285 0.34 1.23 -4.16
N ALA A 286 -0.37 1.75 -3.17
CA ALA A 286 -1.72 2.25 -3.38
C ALA A 286 -1.70 3.36 -4.43
N ARG A 287 -2.58 3.25 -5.45
CA ARG A 287 -2.82 4.27 -6.49
C ARG A 287 -1.63 4.62 -7.40
N VAL A 288 -0.48 3.98 -7.22
CA VAL A 288 0.69 4.15 -8.10
C VAL A 288 0.90 2.90 -8.93
N LYS A 289 0.95 3.05 -10.24
CA LYS A 289 1.18 1.93 -11.17
C LYS A 289 2.63 1.47 -11.13
N GLY A 290 2.83 0.16 -11.16
CA GLY A 290 4.15 -0.47 -11.27
C GLY A 290 4.68 -0.97 -9.94
N ALA A 291 5.40 -2.09 -10.01
CA ALA A 291 5.94 -2.77 -8.85
C ALA A 291 7.09 -1.99 -8.19
N MET A 292 7.14 -2.04 -6.87
CA MET A 292 8.33 -1.68 -6.09
C MET A 292 9.42 -2.75 -6.28
N GLY A 293 10.68 -2.33 -6.22
CA GLY A 293 11.81 -3.16 -6.59
C GLY A 293 12.81 -3.43 -5.47
N TYR A 294 13.59 -4.49 -5.64
CA TYR A 294 14.71 -4.81 -4.77
C TYR A 294 16.04 -4.51 -5.45
N TRP A 295 16.88 -3.63 -4.87
CA TRP A 295 18.16 -3.19 -5.46
C TRP A 295 18.02 -2.63 -6.89
N ARG A 296 17.33 -1.49 -7.03
CA ARG A 296 17.29 -0.72 -8.28
C ARG A 296 18.20 0.53 -8.20
N ASN A 297 18.21 1.30 -9.29
CA ASN A 297 18.81 2.63 -9.49
C ASN A 297 19.43 3.28 -8.24
N THR A 298 18.60 3.73 -7.29
CA THR A 298 19.01 4.55 -6.13
C THR A 298 19.34 3.72 -4.88
N SER A 299 18.98 2.43 -4.87
CA SER A 299 19.40 1.46 -3.86
C SER A 299 20.78 0.87 -4.12
N SER A 300 21.53 1.42 -5.08
CA SER A 300 22.86 0.99 -5.51
C SER A 300 23.88 0.84 -4.37
N LEU A 301 24.99 0.15 -4.63
CA LEU A 301 26.05 -0.12 -3.66
C LEU A 301 26.62 1.20 -3.11
N HIS A 302 26.32 1.53 -1.86
CA HIS A 302 26.92 2.64 -1.12
C HIS A 302 27.90 2.06 -0.09
N ALA A 303 28.98 2.79 0.22
CA ALA A 303 30.07 2.32 1.09
C ALA A 303 29.68 2.08 2.56
N SER A 304 28.45 2.45 2.95
CA SER A 304 27.88 2.14 4.26
C SER A 304 27.11 0.80 4.22
N SER A 305 27.22 0.02 5.31
CA SER A 305 26.52 -1.27 5.51
C SER A 305 24.99 -1.14 5.40
N MET A 306 24.22 -2.21 5.66
CA MET A 306 22.72 -2.27 5.68
C MET A 306 21.97 -1.17 6.44
N ARG A 307 22.65 -0.15 6.99
CA ARG A 307 22.08 0.92 7.80
C ARG A 307 20.77 1.40 7.20
N TYR A 308 19.71 1.08 7.94
CA TYR A 308 18.35 1.07 7.47
C TYR A 308 17.93 2.48 7.07
N ARG A 309 17.82 2.71 5.76
CA ARG A 309 16.93 3.77 5.28
C ARG A 309 15.53 3.42 5.81
N GLY A 310 14.76 4.41 6.27
CA GLY A 310 13.42 4.12 6.76
C GLY A 310 12.53 3.53 5.65
N VAL A 311 11.46 2.82 6.02
CA VAL A 311 10.48 2.27 5.05
C VAL A 311 9.90 3.36 4.13
N ARG A 312 9.88 4.62 4.57
CA ARG A 312 9.60 5.79 3.74
C ARG A 312 10.39 5.84 2.44
N TYR A 313 11.66 5.43 2.46
CA TYR A 313 12.47 5.41 1.25
C TYR A 313 11.89 4.44 0.21
N LEU A 314 11.51 3.23 0.64
CA LEU A 314 10.83 2.26 -0.22
C LEU A 314 9.52 2.84 -0.77
N ILE A 315 8.70 3.43 0.10
CA ILE A 315 7.40 3.97 -0.29
C ILE A 315 7.54 5.15 -1.25
N LYS A 316 8.53 6.02 -1.09
CA LYS A 316 8.73 7.20 -1.96
C LYS A 316 9.36 6.82 -3.29
N TYR A 317 10.52 6.15 -3.25
CA TYR A 317 11.31 5.87 -4.46
C TYR A 317 10.90 4.57 -5.16
N GLY A 318 10.12 3.71 -4.51
CA GLY A 318 9.64 2.45 -5.08
C GLY A 318 10.74 1.40 -5.17
N GLU A 319 11.77 1.52 -4.33
CA GLU A 319 12.89 0.60 -4.31
C GLU A 319 13.59 0.54 -2.94
N ALA A 320 14.16 -0.61 -2.62
CA ALA A 320 14.74 -0.90 -1.30
C ALA A 320 15.81 -1.99 -1.33
N ARG A 321 16.53 -2.13 -0.22
CA ARG A 321 17.36 -3.30 0.11
C ARG A 321 16.59 -4.21 1.09
N CYS A 322 17.24 -5.28 1.55
CA CYS A 322 16.55 -6.34 2.30
C CYS A 322 16.05 -5.90 3.68
N GLY A 323 16.74 -4.93 4.30
CA GLY A 323 16.31 -4.30 5.54
C GLY A 323 14.98 -3.59 5.38
N GLU A 324 14.87 -2.67 4.41
CA GLU A 324 13.65 -1.89 4.23
C GLU A 324 12.48 -2.77 3.79
N TRP A 325 12.71 -3.83 2.98
CA TRP A 325 11.66 -4.81 2.66
C TRP A 325 11.20 -5.62 3.88
N SER A 326 12.12 -6.00 4.77
CA SER A 326 11.80 -6.70 6.03
C SER A 326 10.99 -5.80 6.96
N SER A 327 11.45 -4.57 7.21
CA SER A 327 10.72 -3.59 8.00
C SER A 327 9.36 -3.25 7.38
N PHE A 328 9.27 -3.17 6.04
CA PHE A 328 8.00 -2.91 5.36
C PHE A 328 6.95 -3.99 5.61
N LEU A 329 7.33 -5.26 5.51
CA LEU A 329 6.44 -6.38 5.85
C LEU A 329 5.96 -6.30 7.30
N GLN A 330 6.88 -6.02 8.23
CA GLN A 330 6.57 -5.87 9.65
C GLN A 330 5.61 -4.69 9.89
N ASP A 331 5.87 -3.54 9.28
CA ASP A 331 5.07 -2.32 9.41
C ASP A 331 3.65 -2.48 8.85
N ILE A 332 3.48 -3.16 7.71
CA ILE A 332 2.16 -3.52 7.16
C ILE A 332 1.37 -4.38 8.17
N CYS A 333 2.04 -5.27 8.91
CA CYS A 333 1.38 -6.09 9.91
C CYS A 333 1.06 -5.29 11.18
N LYS A 334 2.04 -4.53 11.72
CA LYS A 334 1.89 -3.70 12.92
C LYS A 334 0.76 -2.67 12.78
N ILE A 335 0.53 -2.11 11.59
CA ILE A 335 -0.56 -1.15 11.39
C ILE A 335 -1.96 -1.77 11.59
N GLN A 336 -2.08 -3.09 11.56
CA GLN A 336 -3.36 -3.76 11.80
C GLN A 336 -3.77 -3.74 13.28
N SER A 337 -2.81 -3.63 14.21
CA SER A 337 -3.09 -3.49 15.64
C SER A 337 -1.84 -3.17 16.46
N ASP A 338 -1.97 -2.24 17.39
CA ASP A 338 -1.02 -1.84 18.43
C ASP A 338 -0.75 -2.90 19.51
N THR A 339 -1.45 -4.02 19.50
CA THR A 339 -1.39 -5.02 20.58
C THR A 339 -1.13 -6.43 20.05
N LEU A 340 -1.49 -6.71 18.81
CA LEU A 340 -1.32 -8.05 18.23
C LEU A 340 0.13 -8.41 17.87
N PHE A 341 0.94 -7.43 17.48
CA PHE A 341 2.27 -7.69 16.89
C PHE A 341 3.46 -7.33 17.79
N GLY A 342 3.22 -6.79 18.98
CA GLY A 342 4.27 -6.43 19.93
C GLY A 342 5.20 -7.61 20.24
N GLY A 343 6.51 -7.45 19.99
CA GLY A 343 7.54 -8.44 20.26
C GLY A 343 7.44 -9.73 19.43
N LYS A 344 6.66 -9.75 18.34
CA LYS A 344 6.53 -10.94 17.47
C LYS A 344 7.52 -10.99 16.33
N PHE A 345 8.18 -9.88 16.03
CA PHE A 345 9.12 -9.76 14.92
C PHE A 345 10.54 -9.60 15.43
N ASP A 346 11.45 -10.34 14.83
CA ASP A 346 12.88 -10.09 14.91
C ASP A 346 13.44 -9.90 13.49
N ASP A 347 14.48 -9.10 13.36
CA ASP A 347 15.32 -9.09 12.17
C ASP A 347 16.38 -10.17 12.29
N PHE A 348 16.37 -11.13 11.37
CA PHE A 348 17.35 -12.21 11.31
C PHE A 348 18.40 -11.89 10.25
N VAL A 349 19.59 -11.49 10.72
CA VAL A 349 20.71 -11.05 9.89
C VAL A 349 21.71 -12.19 9.73
N ILE A 350 22.16 -12.43 8.51
CA ILE A 350 23.20 -13.40 8.19
C ILE A 350 24.39 -12.72 7.52
N PHE A 351 25.60 -13.22 7.77
CA PHE A 351 26.83 -12.74 7.15
C PHE A 351 27.84 -13.88 7.01
N PRO A 352 28.76 -13.84 6.01
CA PRO A 352 29.90 -14.74 5.95
C PRO A 352 30.71 -14.70 7.24
N THR A 353 31.27 -15.84 7.67
CA THR A 353 32.08 -15.91 8.90
C THR A 353 33.38 -15.12 8.82
N GLY A 354 33.85 -14.79 7.62
CA GLY A 354 35.12 -14.09 7.42
C GLY A 354 36.37 -14.95 7.63
N THR A 355 36.21 -16.25 7.91
CA THR A 355 37.30 -17.17 8.22
C THR A 355 38.17 -17.44 6.99
N THR A 356 39.47 -17.67 7.24
CA THR A 356 40.42 -18.09 6.20
C THR A 356 40.77 -19.56 6.39
N ASP A 357 40.68 -20.35 5.33
CA ASP A 357 41.03 -21.77 5.37
C ASP A 357 42.55 -22.00 5.27
N SER A 358 42.98 -23.26 5.45
CA SER A 358 44.41 -23.64 5.43
C SER A 358 45.09 -23.38 4.08
N SER A 359 44.32 -23.23 3.00
CA SER A 359 44.83 -22.93 1.66
C SER A 359 44.88 -21.43 1.39
N GLY A 360 44.50 -20.59 2.36
CA GLY A 360 44.52 -19.13 2.27
C GLY A 360 43.30 -18.53 1.59
N TYR A 361 42.22 -19.30 1.42
CA TYR A 361 40.95 -18.78 0.89
C TYR A 361 40.12 -18.21 2.04
N LYS A 362 39.62 -16.97 1.88
CA LYS A 362 38.82 -16.25 2.87
C LYS A 362 37.34 -16.28 2.50
N ASN A 363 36.49 -16.70 3.43
CA ASN A 363 35.03 -16.64 3.34
C ASN A 363 34.59 -15.17 3.23
N SER A 364 34.03 -14.76 2.10
CA SER A 364 33.92 -13.34 1.78
C SER A 364 32.50 -12.88 1.50
N LEU A 365 31.68 -13.68 0.82
CA LEU A 365 30.29 -13.33 0.43
C LEU A 365 29.48 -14.61 0.16
N PHE A 366 28.17 -14.50 0.06
CA PHE A 366 27.31 -15.60 -0.37
C PHE A 366 26.52 -15.26 -1.63
N LEU A 367 26.25 -16.29 -2.42
CA LEU A 367 25.58 -16.23 -3.71
C LEU A 367 24.11 -16.61 -3.53
N VAL A 368 23.18 -15.72 -3.89
CA VAL A 368 21.74 -15.93 -3.70
C VAL A 368 21.10 -16.37 -5.01
N LYS A 369 20.48 -17.56 -4.97
CA LYS A 369 19.75 -18.30 -6.01
C LYS A 369 20.44 -18.42 -7.37
N GLU A 370 20.44 -19.66 -7.88
CA GLU A 370 20.77 -19.99 -9.26
C GLU A 370 22.04 -19.23 -9.75
N TRP A 371 23.20 -19.60 -9.22
CA TRP A 371 24.51 -19.24 -9.78
C TRP A 371 25.14 -20.46 -10.42
N THR A 372 25.81 -20.29 -11.56
CA THR A 372 26.67 -21.34 -12.12
C THR A 372 28.04 -21.26 -11.45
N ILE A 373 28.37 -22.27 -10.65
CA ILE A 373 29.67 -22.36 -9.96
C ILE A 373 30.74 -22.83 -10.95
N LYS A 374 31.88 -22.14 -10.98
CA LYS A 374 32.97 -22.36 -11.94
C LYS A 374 34.35 -22.43 -11.28
N ASP A 375 34.43 -22.93 -10.05
CA ASP A 375 35.69 -22.97 -9.31
C ASP A 375 36.83 -23.58 -10.16
N PRO A 376 38.03 -22.95 -10.19
CA PRO A 376 38.44 -21.78 -9.41
C PRO A 376 38.15 -20.41 -10.05
N ALA A 377 37.45 -20.35 -11.19
CA ALA A 377 37.04 -19.12 -11.86
C ALA A 377 35.80 -18.49 -11.17
N ALA A 378 35.49 -17.24 -11.51
CA ALA A 378 34.33 -16.55 -10.93
C ALA A 378 33.03 -17.30 -11.23
N PRO A 379 32.12 -17.35 -10.23
CA PRO A 379 30.77 -17.85 -10.47
C PRO A 379 30.06 -16.92 -11.45
N VAL A 380 29.15 -17.48 -12.24
CA VAL A 380 28.37 -16.74 -13.24
C VAL A 380 26.92 -16.70 -12.81
N ASP A 381 26.42 -15.49 -12.59
CA ASP A 381 25.02 -15.25 -12.30
C ASP A 381 24.15 -15.67 -13.49
N ILE A 382 23.13 -16.50 -13.26
CA ILE A 382 22.06 -16.74 -14.24
C ILE A 382 20.85 -15.89 -13.79
N LYS A 383 20.23 -15.15 -14.70
CA LYS A 383 19.27 -14.06 -14.39
C LYS A 383 18.26 -14.40 -13.29
N GLN A 384 18.38 -13.76 -12.13
CA GLN A 384 17.52 -13.98 -10.96
C GLN A 384 16.29 -13.10 -10.87
N LYS A 385 15.32 -13.53 -10.05
CA LYS A 385 14.11 -12.80 -9.70
C LYS A 385 14.11 -12.42 -8.22
N ALA A 386 13.81 -11.15 -7.96
CA ALA A 386 13.49 -10.58 -6.65
C ALA A 386 12.26 -9.67 -6.82
N GLN A 387 11.93 -8.84 -5.83
CA GLN A 387 10.87 -7.84 -5.98
C GLN A 387 11.06 -6.98 -7.22
N ASP A 388 9.95 -6.80 -7.94
CA ASP A 388 9.85 -6.51 -9.36
C ASP A 388 10.42 -7.61 -10.26
N LEU A 389 9.50 -8.37 -10.87
CA LEU A 389 9.81 -9.44 -11.81
C LEU A 389 10.59 -9.00 -13.06
N LYS A 390 10.61 -7.70 -13.37
CA LYS A 390 11.37 -7.13 -14.50
C LYS A 390 12.75 -6.63 -14.09
N ASN A 391 13.05 -6.58 -12.79
CA ASN A 391 14.30 -6.06 -12.27
C ASN A 391 15.47 -7.05 -12.50
N VAL A 392 16.69 -6.52 -12.50
CA VAL A 392 17.93 -7.28 -12.36
C VAL A 392 18.50 -6.97 -10.98
N PRO A 393 18.20 -7.79 -9.94
CA PRO A 393 18.63 -7.48 -8.59
C PRO A 393 20.15 -7.69 -8.42
N LEU A 394 20.73 -7.07 -7.40
CA LEU A 394 21.93 -7.62 -6.78
C LEU A 394 21.55 -8.98 -6.17
N ASN A 395 22.34 -10.01 -6.39
CA ASN A 395 22.05 -11.38 -5.93
C ASN A 395 23.29 -12.09 -5.36
N LEU A 396 24.19 -11.30 -4.78
CA LEU A 396 25.29 -11.74 -3.95
C LEU A 396 25.47 -10.71 -2.84
N PHE A 397 25.88 -11.15 -1.65
CA PHE A 397 25.92 -10.25 -0.51
C PHE A 397 26.98 -10.59 0.53
N TRP A 398 27.37 -9.55 1.26
CA TRP A 398 28.17 -9.63 2.48
C TRP A 398 27.30 -9.71 3.73
N ASP A 399 26.02 -9.39 3.61
CA ASP A 399 25.02 -9.57 4.64
C ASP A 399 23.61 -9.67 4.01
N HIS A 400 22.65 -10.20 4.75
CA HIS A 400 21.26 -10.17 4.33
C HIS A 400 20.37 -10.26 5.56
N VAL A 401 19.19 -9.63 5.49
CA VAL A 401 18.20 -9.69 6.56
C VAL A 401 16.87 -10.15 6.01
N PHE A 402 16.18 -10.94 6.81
CA PHE A 402 14.80 -11.32 6.59
C PHE A 402 14.04 -11.28 7.92
N THR A 403 12.72 -11.21 7.84
CA THR A 403 11.86 -11.15 9.03
C THR A 403 11.74 -12.53 9.65
N LYS A 404 12.06 -12.64 10.94
CA LYS A 404 11.71 -13.79 11.77
C LYS A 404 10.42 -13.47 12.53
N TYR A 405 9.46 -14.39 12.47
CA TYR A 405 8.20 -14.30 13.18
C TYR A 405 8.00 -15.60 13.96
N GLY A 406 8.17 -15.54 15.28
CA GLY A 406 8.39 -16.74 16.10
C GLY A 406 9.63 -17.51 15.62
N ASN A 407 9.48 -18.80 15.29
CA ASN A 407 10.54 -19.62 14.69
C ASN A 407 10.29 -19.93 13.20
N LYS A 408 9.70 -18.98 12.48
CA LYS A 408 9.55 -19.00 11.02
C LYS A 408 10.30 -17.81 10.41
N TYR A 409 10.72 -17.93 9.16
CA TYR A 409 11.29 -16.81 8.41
C TYR A 409 10.42 -16.40 7.24
N PHE A 410 10.52 -15.13 6.89
CA PHE A 410 9.84 -14.47 5.80
C PHE A 410 10.83 -13.48 5.16
N ASP A 411 11.28 -13.79 3.96
CA ASP A 411 12.12 -12.93 3.14
C ASP A 411 11.24 -12.26 2.07
N PRO A 412 10.81 -11.01 2.31
CA PRO A 412 10.01 -10.26 1.36
C PRO A 412 10.78 -9.83 0.10
N SER A 413 12.11 -9.83 0.12
CA SER A 413 12.94 -9.43 -1.02
C SER A 413 12.94 -10.49 -2.11
N TYR A 414 13.06 -11.76 -1.71
CA TYR A 414 13.14 -12.92 -2.60
C TYR A 414 11.91 -13.83 -2.58
N GLY A 415 10.89 -13.46 -1.81
CA GLY A 415 9.63 -14.21 -1.71
C GLY A 415 9.82 -15.59 -1.09
N LEU A 416 10.74 -15.72 -0.14
CA LEU A 416 11.05 -16.98 0.52
C LEU A 416 10.45 -17.03 1.91
N THR A 417 9.97 -18.20 2.33
CA THR A 417 9.47 -18.41 3.69
C THR A 417 9.65 -19.86 4.10
N SER A 418 9.66 -20.11 5.40
CA SER A 418 9.67 -21.46 5.93
C SER A 418 8.31 -22.13 5.74
N ALA A 419 8.33 -23.42 5.39
CA ALA A 419 7.11 -24.23 5.34
C ALA A 419 6.64 -24.65 6.75
N THR A 420 7.58 -24.67 7.70
CA THR A 420 7.39 -25.16 9.07
C THR A 420 7.94 -24.16 10.08
N THR A 421 7.59 -24.38 11.35
CA THR A 421 8.23 -23.74 12.50
C THR A 421 9.47 -24.53 12.89
N PHE A 422 10.58 -23.86 13.19
CA PHE A 422 11.83 -24.51 13.60
C PHE A 422 12.00 -24.56 15.11
N ALA A 423 12.85 -25.48 15.58
CA ALA A 423 13.17 -25.60 17.00
C ALA A 423 14.14 -24.50 17.48
N ASN A 424 15.03 -24.03 16.60
CA ASN A 424 16.03 -23.01 16.89
C ASN A 424 16.51 -22.31 15.62
N ASP A 425 17.31 -21.28 15.81
CA ASP A 425 17.85 -20.44 14.74
C ASP A 425 18.83 -21.18 13.81
N ASP A 426 19.51 -22.25 14.27
CA ASP A 426 20.40 -23.06 13.42
C ASP A 426 19.62 -23.89 12.41
N ALA A 427 18.53 -24.52 12.85
CA ALA A 427 17.64 -25.27 11.96
C ALA A 427 16.97 -24.34 10.95
N LEU A 428 16.58 -23.14 11.39
CA LEU A 428 16.04 -22.09 10.54
C LEU A 428 17.07 -21.67 9.47
N LEU A 429 18.29 -21.31 9.89
CA LEU A 429 19.36 -20.90 8.98
C LEU A 429 19.73 -22.00 7.99
N LYS A 430 19.71 -23.27 8.42
CA LYS A 430 19.95 -24.41 7.53
C LYS A 430 18.91 -24.50 6.42
N ASP A 431 17.62 -24.38 6.76
CA ASP A 431 16.54 -24.39 5.77
C ASP A 431 16.62 -23.18 4.83
N TYR A 432 16.81 -21.98 5.40
CA TYR A 432 16.97 -20.76 4.60
C TYR A 432 18.13 -20.89 3.63
N SER A 433 19.31 -21.29 4.11
CA SER A 433 20.52 -21.41 3.30
C SER A 433 20.33 -22.40 2.14
N GLY A 434 19.69 -23.54 2.40
CA GLY A 434 19.41 -24.55 1.37
C GLY A 434 18.40 -24.13 0.30
N LYS A 435 17.54 -23.14 0.58
CA LYS A 435 16.52 -22.62 -0.36
C LYS A 435 16.94 -21.32 -1.05
N ALA A 436 17.67 -20.47 -0.34
CA ALA A 436 18.03 -19.14 -0.80
C ALA A 436 19.38 -19.11 -1.52
N LEU A 437 20.35 -19.93 -1.10
CA LEU A 437 21.74 -19.78 -1.52
C LEU A 437 22.12 -20.81 -2.59
N SER A 438 22.97 -20.38 -3.52
CA SER A 438 23.67 -21.27 -4.46
C SER A 438 25.02 -21.71 -3.94
N GLY A 439 25.62 -20.92 -3.06
CA GLY A 439 26.94 -21.20 -2.51
C GLY A 439 27.46 -20.08 -1.61
N ILE A 440 28.43 -20.43 -0.79
CA ILE A 440 29.23 -19.48 0.00
C ILE A 440 30.58 -19.34 -0.70
N LEU A 441 30.92 -18.12 -1.08
CA LEU A 441 32.12 -17.83 -1.86
C LEU A 441 33.30 -17.54 -0.94
N TYR A 442 34.39 -18.24 -1.20
CA TYR A 442 35.70 -17.94 -0.69
C TYR A 442 36.56 -17.37 -1.81
N GLY A 443 37.25 -16.27 -1.54
CA GLY A 443 38.24 -15.69 -2.44
C GLY A 443 39.66 -15.88 -1.92
N LYS A 444 40.64 -15.89 -2.81
CA LYS A 444 42.07 -15.76 -2.48
C LYS A 444 42.75 -14.83 -3.47
N ILE A 445 43.60 -13.92 -3.01
CA ILE A 445 44.39 -13.08 -3.91
C ILE A 445 45.35 -13.95 -4.73
N ASP A 446 45.29 -13.81 -6.05
CA ASP A 446 46.20 -14.40 -7.03
C ASP A 446 46.62 -13.34 -8.06
N PRO A 447 47.79 -12.72 -7.90
CA PRO A 447 48.32 -11.73 -8.83
C PRO A 447 48.61 -12.26 -10.24
N THR A 448 48.59 -13.58 -10.43
CA THR A 448 48.94 -14.24 -11.70
C THR A 448 47.72 -14.69 -12.51
N ASN A 449 46.50 -14.51 -11.99
CA ASN A 449 45.27 -14.95 -12.64
C ASN A 449 44.97 -14.12 -13.91
N PRO A 450 44.55 -14.72 -15.03
CA PRO A 450 44.07 -13.98 -16.19
C PRO A 450 42.96 -12.98 -15.83
N VAL A 451 43.02 -11.81 -16.46
CA VAL A 451 42.17 -10.61 -16.25
C VAL A 451 40.66 -10.88 -16.44
N ILE A 452 40.26 -12.05 -16.96
CA ILE A 452 38.92 -12.29 -17.53
C ILE A 452 37.86 -12.85 -16.56
N ASP A 453 38.22 -13.37 -15.38
CA ASP A 453 37.26 -14.08 -14.50
C ASP A 453 36.68 -13.20 -13.37
N ALA A 454 36.44 -11.90 -13.59
CA ALA A 454 35.90 -11.01 -12.55
C ALA A 454 34.39 -11.17 -12.40
N ILE A 455 33.89 -11.05 -11.15
CA ILE A 455 32.45 -11.07 -10.89
C ILE A 455 31.85 -9.76 -11.37
N ILE A 456 31.07 -9.82 -12.45
CA ILE A 456 30.42 -8.67 -13.07
C ILE A 456 29.24 -8.21 -12.19
N TYR A 457 29.17 -6.91 -11.91
CA TYR A 457 28.00 -6.30 -11.28
C TYR A 457 26.96 -5.97 -12.35
N LYS A 458 26.08 -6.93 -12.65
CA LYS A 458 25.09 -6.79 -13.74
C LYS A 458 24.18 -5.55 -13.67
N PRO A 459 23.76 -5.05 -12.50
CA PRO A 459 22.95 -3.84 -12.45
C PRO A 459 23.62 -2.61 -13.06
N GLN A 460 24.96 -2.57 -13.20
CA GLN A 460 25.67 -1.49 -13.89
C GLN A 460 26.81 -2.03 -14.77
N ALA A 461 26.70 -1.84 -16.09
CA ALA A 461 27.72 -2.26 -17.04
C ALA A 461 29.10 -1.64 -16.74
N GLY A 462 30.15 -2.44 -16.92
CA GLY A 462 31.54 -1.99 -16.69
C GLY A 462 31.93 -1.86 -15.21
N LYS A 463 31.09 -2.34 -14.28
CA LYS A 463 31.41 -2.43 -12.86
C LYS A 463 31.63 -3.89 -12.45
N TYR A 464 32.59 -4.10 -11.55
CA TYR A 464 32.95 -5.42 -11.04
C TYR A 464 33.00 -5.41 -9.52
N ILE A 465 32.70 -6.57 -8.93
CA ILE A 465 32.57 -6.77 -7.49
C ILE A 465 33.94 -7.03 -6.84
N GLU A 466 34.22 -6.33 -5.75
CA GLU A 466 35.39 -6.56 -4.91
C GLU A 466 35.04 -7.52 -3.76
N PRO A 467 35.43 -8.82 -3.80
CA PRO A 467 34.86 -9.82 -2.90
C PRO A 467 35.17 -9.56 -1.42
N PHE A 468 36.30 -8.89 -1.11
CA PHE A 468 36.75 -8.66 0.27
C PHE A 468 36.40 -7.29 0.84
N ASN A 469 35.88 -6.38 0.01
CA ASN A 469 35.49 -5.05 0.45
C ASN A 469 34.00 -4.87 0.23
N ALA A 470 33.23 -5.03 1.31
CA ALA A 470 31.78 -5.01 1.25
C ALA A 470 31.28 -3.75 0.56
N TYR A 471 30.35 -3.93 -0.39
CA TYR A 471 29.72 -2.84 -1.14
C TYR A 471 30.66 -1.98 -2.00
N SER A 472 31.86 -2.48 -2.30
CA SER A 472 32.81 -1.80 -3.18
C SER A 472 32.76 -2.33 -4.61
N LEU A 473 32.78 -1.41 -5.58
CA LEU A 473 32.83 -1.67 -7.00
C LEU A 473 34.08 -1.06 -7.64
N THR A 474 34.73 -1.81 -8.53
CA THR A 474 35.82 -1.30 -9.37
C THR A 474 35.35 -1.08 -10.81
N PRO A 475 35.75 0.01 -11.49
CA PRO A 475 35.53 0.20 -12.92
C PRO A 475 36.54 -0.57 -13.77
N VAL A 476 37.60 -1.08 -13.16
CA VAL A 476 38.63 -1.85 -13.84
C VAL A 476 38.30 -3.32 -13.65
N GLN A 477 38.29 -4.08 -14.75
CA GLN A 477 38.27 -5.53 -14.72
C GLN A 477 39.60 -6.01 -14.12
N LYS A 478 39.74 -5.97 -12.80
CA LYS A 478 40.90 -6.46 -12.05
C LYS A 478 40.50 -7.78 -11.45
N ASN A 479 41.25 -8.82 -11.79
CA ASN A 479 40.85 -10.15 -11.41
C ASN A 479 41.98 -10.93 -10.74
N ASN A 480 42.50 -10.33 -9.68
CA ASN A 480 43.59 -10.92 -8.92
C ASN A 480 43.03 -11.93 -7.91
N TYR A 481 42.03 -12.75 -8.27
CA TYR A 481 41.32 -13.63 -7.33
C TYR A 481 41.13 -15.04 -7.88
N LYS A 482 41.44 -16.05 -7.08
CA LYS A 482 40.88 -17.40 -7.24
C LYS A 482 39.68 -17.59 -6.34
N TYR A 483 38.74 -18.39 -6.79
CA TYR A 483 37.50 -18.66 -6.08
C TYR A 483 37.39 -20.12 -5.67
N LYS A 484 36.64 -20.33 -4.60
CA LYS A 484 36.22 -21.63 -4.10
C LYS A 484 34.83 -21.45 -3.51
N THR A 485 33.92 -22.36 -3.80
CA THR A 485 32.52 -22.25 -3.39
C THR A 485 32.13 -23.43 -2.52
N VAL A 486 31.52 -23.16 -1.37
CA VAL A 486 30.89 -24.17 -0.52
C VAL A 486 29.41 -24.24 -0.87
N VAL A 487 28.95 -25.40 -1.36
CA VAL A 487 27.55 -25.61 -1.78
C VAL A 487 26.79 -26.58 -0.86
N THR A 488 27.49 -27.21 0.09
CA THR A 488 26.89 -28.13 1.08
C THR A 488 27.11 -27.60 2.48
N ASN A 489 26.14 -27.80 3.38
CA ASN A 489 26.22 -27.33 4.78
C ASN A 489 26.54 -25.83 4.91
N MET A 490 26.06 -25.01 3.97
CA MET A 490 26.36 -23.58 3.86
C MET A 490 26.11 -22.79 5.15
N GLN A 491 25.15 -23.21 5.98
CA GLN A 491 24.86 -22.58 7.26
C GLN A 491 26.06 -22.56 8.23
N LYS A 492 27.03 -23.47 8.08
CA LYS A 492 28.25 -23.50 8.91
C LYS A 492 29.23 -22.40 8.54
N GLU A 493 29.13 -21.89 7.32
CA GLU A 493 29.98 -20.81 6.81
C GLU A 493 29.30 -19.44 6.95
N LEU A 494 28.20 -19.38 7.71
CA LEU A 494 27.47 -18.16 8.01
C LEU A 494 27.44 -17.93 9.51
N SER A 495 27.66 -16.69 9.89
CA SER A 495 27.30 -16.16 11.19
C SER A 495 25.88 -15.58 11.13
N LYS A 496 25.19 -15.56 12.27
CA LYS A 496 23.82 -15.04 12.39
C LYS A 496 23.70 -14.09 13.57
N GLN A 497 22.83 -13.10 13.44
CA GLN A 497 22.45 -12.19 14.50
C GLN A 497 20.93 -12.01 14.47
N VAL A 498 20.27 -12.11 15.62
CA VAL A 498 18.84 -11.86 15.77
C VAL A 498 18.67 -10.54 16.52
N ILE A 499 18.01 -9.57 15.89
CA ILE A 499 17.79 -8.23 16.43
C ILE A 499 16.29 -8.08 16.73
N PRO A 500 15.88 -7.99 18.01
CA PRO A 500 14.47 -7.79 18.36
C PRO A 500 13.94 -6.44 17.85
N ASN A 501 12.68 -6.42 17.36
CA ASN A 501 12.00 -5.24 16.80
C ASN A 501 10.74 -4.80 17.53
#